data_AF-C6K8P2-F1
#
_entry.id   AF-C6K8P2-F1
#
_cell.length_a   1.000
_cell.length_b   1.000
_cell.length_c   1.000
_cell.angle_alpha   90.00
_cell.angle_beta   90.00
_cell.angle_gamma   90.00
#
_symmetry.space_group_name_H-M   'P 1'
#
loop_
_entity.id
_entity.type
_entity.pdbx_description
1 polymer ?
#
loop_
_entity_poly.entity_id
_entity_poly.type
_entity_poly.pdbx_seq_one_letter_code
_entity_poly.pdbx_strand_id
1 'polypeptide(L)' 'IRVDLGNANLSGQLVSQLGVLSNLQYLELYSNNITGNIPAELGTLTNLVNLE' A
#
# COMPACT_ATOMS: atom_id res chain seq x y z
N ILE A 1 5.04 -11.60 -0.64
CA ILE A 1 4.40 -11.29 0.67
C ILE A 1 3.11 -10.54 0.41
N ARG A 2 2.04 -10.81 1.18
CA ARG A 2 0.76 -10.10 1.06
C ARG A 2 0.51 -9.29 2.34
N VAL A 3 0.09 -8.05 2.17
CA VAL A 3 -0.45 -7.18 3.23
C VAL A 3 -1.88 -6.85 2.85
N ASP A 4 -2.81 -7.30 3.67
CA ASP A 4 -4.24 -7.09 3.50
C ASP A 4 -4.75 -6.14 4.57
N LEU A 5 -5.16 -4.96 4.14
CA LEU A 5 -5.73 -3.90 4.97
C LEU A 5 -7.11 -3.49 4.43
N GLY A 6 -7.76 -4.33 3.62
CA GLY A 6 -9.07 -4.04 3.05
C GLY A 6 -10.16 -3.96 4.13
N ASN A 7 -11.13 -3.04 3.96
CA ASN A 7 -12.24 -2.83 4.91
C ASN A 7 -11.79 -2.59 6.38
N ALA A 8 -10.60 -2.02 6.60
CA ALA A 8 -10.04 -1.87 7.95
C ALA A 8 -10.39 -0.51 8.61
N ASN A 9 -11.33 0.25 8.04
CA ASN A 9 -11.69 1.60 8.49
C ASN A 9 -10.48 2.55 8.61
N LEU A 10 -9.45 2.33 7.78
CA LEU A 10 -8.26 3.18 7.78
C LEU A 10 -8.59 4.54 7.17
N SER A 11 -7.91 5.57 7.65
CA SER A 11 -8.02 6.92 7.13
C SER A 11 -6.68 7.65 7.18
N GLY A 12 -6.59 8.78 6.47
CA GLY A 12 -5.35 9.54 6.35
C GLY A 12 -4.53 9.12 5.13
N GLN A 13 -3.23 9.37 5.15
CA GLN A 13 -2.36 9.21 3.97
C GLN A 13 -1.52 7.93 4.05
N LEU A 14 -1.19 7.36 2.88
CA LEU A 14 -0.20 6.28 2.80
C LEU A 14 1.18 6.81 3.21
N VAL A 15 1.90 6.00 3.97
CA VAL A 15 3.23 6.35 4.49
C VAL A 15 4.32 5.85 3.54
N SER A 16 5.36 6.65 3.32
CA SER A 16 6.46 6.32 2.40
C SER A 16 7.24 5.07 2.83
N GLN A 17 7.21 4.74 4.12
CA GLN A 17 7.85 3.57 4.70
C GLN A 17 7.34 2.25 4.10
N LEU A 18 6.16 2.22 3.47
CA LEU A 18 5.70 1.03 2.75
C LEU A 18 6.65 0.64 1.59
N GLY A 19 7.38 1.60 1.01
CA GLY A 19 8.35 1.36 -0.07
C GLY A 19 9.56 0.50 0.32
N VAL A 20 9.83 0.32 1.62
CA VAL A 20 10.93 -0.54 2.09
C VAL A 20 10.61 -2.03 2.02
N LEU A 21 9.34 -2.38 1.81
CA LEU A 21 8.86 -3.77 1.77
C LEU A 21 9.18 -4.42 0.41
N SER A 22 10.46 -4.52 0.06
CA SER A 22 10.91 -4.95 -1.28
C SER A 22 10.39 -6.30 -1.76
N ASN A 23 9.97 -7.20 -0.86
CA ASN A 23 9.38 -8.51 -1.16
C ASN A 23 7.83 -8.52 -1.15
N LEU A 24 7.20 -7.35 -1.01
CA LEU A 24 5.75 -7.21 -1.07
C LEU A 24 5.26 -7.49 -2.49
N GLN A 25 4.23 -8.31 -2.60
CA GLN A 25 3.62 -8.76 -3.86
C GLN A 25 2.17 -8.30 -3.97
N TYR A 26 1.48 -8.20 -2.83
CA TYR A 26 0.08 -7.77 -2.79
C TYR A 26 -0.07 -6.73 -1.68
N LEU A 27 -0.62 -5.58 -2.03
CA LEU A 27 -1.03 -4.54 -1.09
C LEU A 27 -2.50 -4.23 -1.32
N GLU A 28 -3.34 -4.61 -0.37
CA GLU A 28 -4.79 -4.42 -0.46
C GLU A 28 -5.25 -3.36 0.54
N LEU A 29 -5.79 -2.27 0.02
CA LEU A 29 -6.22 -1.04 0.67
C LEU A 29 -7.69 -0.68 0.34
N TYR A 30 -8.37 -1.49 -0.46
CA TYR A 30 -9.76 -1.30 -0.86
C TYR A 30 -10.70 -1.06 0.34
N SER A 31 -11.78 -0.32 0.09
CA SER A 31 -12.80 0.02 1.10
C SER A 31 -12.24 0.68 2.37
N ASN A 32 -11.28 1.60 2.22
CA ASN A 32 -10.80 2.49 3.27
C ASN A 32 -11.00 3.95 2.89
N ASN A 33 -10.81 4.84 3.86
CA ASN A 33 -10.86 6.30 3.69
C ASN A 33 -9.46 6.91 3.55
N ILE A 34 -8.58 6.23 2.80
CA ILE A 34 -7.23 6.73 2.50
C ILE A 34 -7.34 7.95 1.58
N THR A 35 -6.61 9.01 1.90
CA THR A 35 -6.63 10.30 1.19
C THR A 35 -5.21 10.78 0.92
N GLY A 36 -5.05 11.85 0.14
CA GLY A 36 -3.75 12.39 -0.23
C GLY A 36 -3.09 11.64 -1.39
N ASN A 37 -1.78 11.84 -1.54
CA ASN A 37 -1.03 11.31 -2.68
C ASN A 37 -0.49 9.90 -2.42
N ILE A 38 -0.34 9.13 -3.48
CA ILE A 38 0.42 7.87 -3.47
C ILE A 38 1.91 8.21 -3.31
N PRO A 39 2.60 7.69 -2.26
CA PRO A 39 4.02 7.92 -2.07
C PRO A 39 4.85 7.39 -3.25
N ALA A 40 5.80 8.19 -3.73
CA ALA A 40 6.68 7.80 -4.84
C ALA A 40 7.52 6.56 -4.50
N GLU A 41 7.76 6.33 -3.21
CA GLU A 41 8.46 5.17 -2.67
C GLU A 41 7.71 3.86 -2.92
N LEU A 42 6.40 3.87 -3.18
CA LEU A 42 5.73 2.64 -3.65
C LEU A 42 6.24 2.20 -5.02
N GLY A 43 6.81 3.12 -5.81
CA GLY A 43 7.49 2.81 -7.06
C GLY A 43 8.77 1.98 -6.89
N THR A 44 9.32 1.84 -5.67
CA THR A 44 10.47 0.97 -5.41
C THR A 44 10.08 -0.48 -5.13
N LEU A 45 8.78 -0.79 -5.04
CA LEU A 45 8.27 -2.13 -4.80
C LEU A 45 8.30 -2.96 -6.09
N THR A 46 9.48 -3.36 -6.53
CA THR A 46 9.70 -4.07 -7.80
C THR A 46 9.06 -5.47 -7.85
N ASN A 47 8.74 -6.06 -6.70
CA ASN A 47 8.03 -7.34 -6.62
C ASN A 47 6.51 -7.20 -6.48
N LEU A 48 5.97 -5.97 -6.47
CA LEU A 48 4.54 -5.75 -6.33
C LEU A 48 3.82 -6.20 -7.60
N VAL A 49 2.91 -7.16 -7.43
CA VAL A 49 2.11 -7.73 -8.50
C VAL A 49 0.72 -7.09 -8.53
N ASN A 50 0.18 -6.76 -7.36
CA ASN A 50 -1.16 -6.18 -7.24
C ASN A 50 -1.25 -5.09 -6.17
N LEU A 51 -2.01 -4.04 -6.49
CA LEU A 51 -2.37 -2.91 -5.63
C LEU A 51 -3.86 -2.64 -5.82
N GLU A 52 -4.68 -2.95 -4.80
CA GLU A 52 -6.15 -2.84 -4.85
C GLU A 52 -6.71 -1.99 -3.73
#